data_AF-A0A662PVI4-F1
#
_entry.id   AF-A0A662PVI4-F1
#
_cell.length_a   1.000
_cell.length_b   1.000
_cell.length_c   1.000
_cell.angle_alpha   90.00
_cell.angle_beta   90.00
_cell.angle_gamma   90.00
#
_symmetry.space_group_name_H-M   'P 1'
#
loop_
_entity.id
_entity.type
_entity.pdbx_description
1 polymer ?
#
loop_
_entity_poly.entity_id
_entity_poly.type
_entity_poly.pdbx_seq_one_letter_code
_entity_poly.pdbx_strand_id
1 'polypeptide(L)'
;MRYGSERRGISPTVTTAILAAITAAIGLAVFGIASGWSSIAALDFVGEVNKGVQQLRAELVFEHGYIGGGTMYIWLKNTGEIDLVITAIVAYDPDSSPPTPSFSKVAEVKRGETILYNTSSCGDKCLVDVYYVPAPLFDEHDPERNRDRFLKLTFGIGEVR
;
A
#
# COMPACT_ATOMS: atom_id res chain seq x y z
N MET A 1 36.87 -65.11 43.13
CA MET A 1 35.71 -64.20 42.98
C MET A 1 36.23 -62.76 42.91
N ARG A 2 35.82 -62.02 41.87
CA ARG A 2 35.86 -60.56 41.65
C ARG A 2 37.18 -59.79 41.86
N TYR A 3 37.63 -59.14 40.78
CA TYR A 3 37.90 -57.69 40.62
C TYR A 3 38.22 -57.53 39.12
N GLY A 4 37.65 -56.66 38.30
CA GLY A 4 36.78 -55.51 38.43
C GLY A 4 36.99 -54.80 37.08
N SER A 5 35.97 -54.77 36.22
CA SER A 5 36.10 -54.18 34.88
C SER A 5 36.46 -52.70 35.01
N GLU A 6 37.62 -52.27 34.51
CA GLU A 6 37.97 -50.87 34.37
C GLU A 6 37.02 -50.22 33.37
N ARG A 7 35.92 -49.66 33.88
CA ARG A 7 35.14 -48.65 33.15
C ARG A 7 36.00 -47.40 33.13
N ARG A 8 36.76 -47.19 32.04
CA ARG A 8 37.40 -45.92 31.74
C ARG A 8 36.30 -44.86 31.58
N GLY A 9 36.00 -44.17 32.68
CA GLY A 9 35.08 -43.03 32.68
C GLY A 9 35.67 -41.92 31.83
N ILE A 10 34.87 -41.38 30.92
CA ILE A 10 35.20 -40.18 30.15
C ILE A 10 35.55 -39.08 31.16
N SER A 11 36.73 -38.49 31.04
CA SER A 11 37.20 -37.45 31.96
C SER A 11 36.15 -36.32 32.04
N PRO A 12 35.81 -35.81 33.24
CA PRO A 12 34.83 -34.75 33.43
C PRO A 12 35.04 -33.54 32.51
N THR A 13 36.30 -33.23 32.21
CA THR A 13 36.71 -32.14 31.31
C THR A 13 36.27 -32.33 29.86
N VAL A 14 36.21 -33.59 29.39
CA VAL A 14 35.77 -33.91 28.03
C VAL A 14 34.25 -33.75 27.94
N THR A 15 33.53 -34.19 28.97
CA THR A 15 32.08 -34.05 29.05
C THR A 15 31.65 -32.58 29.10
N THR A 16 32.33 -31.73 29.87
CA THR A 16 32.02 -30.29 29.92
C THR A 16 32.33 -29.58 28.62
N ALA A 17 33.44 -29.94 27.93
CA ALA A 17 33.78 -29.39 26.63
C ALA A 17 32.73 -29.75 25.55
N ILE A 18 32.25 -31.00 25.54
CA ILE A 18 31.19 -31.45 24.63
C ILE A 18 29.88 -30.69 24.92
N LEU A 19 29.51 -30.53 26.20
CA LEU A 19 28.31 -29.79 26.57
C LEU A 19 28.39 -28.33 26.10
N ALA A 20 29.53 -27.67 26.33
CA ALA A 20 29.75 -26.29 25.90
C ALA A 20 29.66 -26.13 24.38
N ALA A 21 30.24 -27.08 23.62
CA ALA A 21 30.15 -27.06 22.16
C ALA A 21 28.71 -27.22 21.66
N ILE A 22 27.93 -28.12 22.26
CA ILE A 22 26.51 -28.30 21.93
C ILE A 22 25.71 -27.04 22.26
N THR A 23 25.92 -26.44 23.42
CA THR A 23 25.25 -25.19 23.81
C THR A 23 25.59 -24.05 22.85
N ALA A 24 26.86 -23.90 22.46
CA ALA A 24 27.27 -22.90 21.47
C ALA A 24 26.64 -23.13 20.10
N ALA A 25 26.59 -24.39 19.64
CA ALA A 25 25.98 -24.74 18.35
C ALA A 25 24.48 -24.43 18.33
N ILE A 26 23.74 -24.76 19.41
CA ILE A 26 22.32 -24.44 19.53
C ILE A 26 22.11 -22.92 19.58
N GLY A 27 22.94 -22.20 20.34
CA GLY A 27 22.89 -20.74 20.41
C GLY A 27 23.06 -20.07 19.05
N LEU A 28 24.05 -20.52 18.26
CA LEU A 28 24.27 -20.02 16.90
C LEU A 28 23.13 -20.39 15.94
N ALA A 29 22.54 -21.58 16.07
CA ALA A 29 21.42 -21.98 15.24
C ALA A 29 20.17 -21.12 15.51
N VAL A 30 19.82 -20.91 16.78
CA VAL A 30 18.70 -20.03 17.17
C VAL A 30 18.96 -18.60 16.74
N PHE A 31 20.18 -18.10 16.94
CA PHE A 31 20.57 -16.77 16.48
C PHE A 31 20.42 -16.63 14.96
N GLY A 32 20.93 -17.59 14.18
CA GLY A 32 20.82 -17.57 12.72
C GLY A 32 19.37 -17.54 12.22
N ILE A 33 18.49 -18.35 12.84
CA ILE A 33 17.06 -18.34 12.51
C ILE A 33 16.42 -17.00 12.86
N ALA A 34 16.70 -16.48 14.06
CA ALA A 34 16.16 -15.19 14.51
C ALA A 34 16.64 -14.03 13.62
N SER A 35 17.93 -13.99 13.26
CA SER A 35 18.49 -13.00 12.35
C SER A 35 17.90 -13.09 10.94
N GLY A 36 17.67 -14.31 10.45
CA GLY A 36 17.00 -14.54 9.16
C GLY A 36 15.58 -13.96 9.14
N TRP A 37 14.77 -14.28 10.14
CA TRP A 37 13.40 -13.74 10.25
C TRP A 37 13.39 -12.22 10.44
N SER A 38 14.29 -11.68 11.26
CA SER A 38 14.40 -10.23 11.47
C SER A 38 14.75 -9.49 10.18
N SER A 39 15.57 -10.09 9.31
CA SER A 39 15.96 -9.48 8.03
C SER A 39 14.78 -9.42 7.05
N ILE A 40 13.98 -10.49 6.97
CA ILE A 40 12.79 -10.52 6.13
C ILE A 40 11.75 -9.50 6.62
N ALA A 41 11.47 -9.50 7.93
CA ALA A 41 10.52 -8.56 8.52
C ALA A 41 10.95 -7.10 8.31
N ALA A 42 12.25 -6.81 8.36
CA ALA A 42 12.77 -5.47 8.08
C ALA A 42 12.54 -5.05 6.62
N LEU A 43 12.71 -5.96 5.65
CA LEU A 43 12.46 -5.67 4.24
C LEU A 43 10.97 -5.43 3.98
N ASP A 44 10.10 -6.25 4.55
CA ASP A 44 8.64 -6.07 4.43
C ASP A 44 8.21 -4.72 5.03
N PHE A 45 8.74 -4.37 6.20
CA PHE A 45 8.47 -3.10 6.85
C PHE A 45 8.94 -1.90 6.01
N VAL A 46 10.16 -1.94 5.47
CA VAL A 46 10.68 -0.88 4.59
C VAL A 46 9.81 -0.73 3.33
N GLY A 47 9.38 -1.85 2.75
CA GLY A 47 8.47 -1.85 1.60
C GLY A 47 7.15 -1.16 1.93
N GLU A 48 6.56 -1.45 3.08
CA GLU A 48 5.29 -0.86 3.51
C GLU A 48 5.43 0.63 3.84
N VAL A 49 6.49 1.02 4.56
CA VAL A 49 6.79 2.43 4.84
C VAL A 49 6.96 3.22 3.55
N ASN A 50 7.66 2.67 2.55
CA ASN A 50 7.85 3.35 1.27
C ASN A 50 6.52 3.59 0.54
N LYS A 51 5.59 2.63 0.57
CA LYS A 51 4.24 2.83 0.01
C LYS A 51 3.49 3.95 0.75
N GLY A 52 3.51 3.94 2.08
CA GLY A 52 2.88 4.98 2.88
C GLY A 52 3.46 6.37 2.61
N VAL A 53 4.78 6.49 2.45
CA VAL A 53 5.44 7.75 2.08
C VAL A 53 4.99 8.23 0.70
N GLN A 54 4.84 7.34 -0.27
CA GLN A 54 4.32 7.72 -1.59
C GLN A 54 2.87 8.20 -1.52
N GLN A 55 2.03 7.57 -0.71
CA GLN A 55 0.66 8.04 -0.48
C GLN A 55 0.63 9.43 0.21
N LEU A 56 1.52 9.69 1.16
CA LEU A 56 1.62 11.01 1.79
C LEU A 56 2.10 12.12 0.84
N ARG A 57 2.87 11.76 -0.19
CA ARG A 57 3.34 12.69 -1.22
C ARG A 57 2.35 12.87 -2.38
N ALA A 58 1.31 12.04 -2.44
CA ALA A 58 0.24 12.17 -3.40
C ALA A 58 -0.76 13.21 -2.91
N GLU A 59 -1.02 14.22 -3.74
CA GLU A 59 -1.98 15.25 -3.44
C GLU A 59 -2.71 15.63 -4.73
N LEU A 60 -4.01 15.35 -4.76
CA LEU A 60 -4.90 15.71 -5.85
C LEU A 60 -5.94 16.69 -5.33
N VAL A 61 -6.11 17.81 -6.04
CA VAL A 61 -7.03 18.88 -5.67
C VAL A 61 -8.06 19.08 -6.78
N PHE A 62 -9.31 19.27 -6.37
CA PHE A 62 -10.38 19.75 -7.23
C PHE A 62 -10.26 21.28 -7.36
N GLU A 63 -10.02 21.78 -8.57
CA GLU A 63 -9.90 23.22 -8.80
C GLU A 63 -11.26 23.85 -9.06
N HIS A 64 -12.01 23.31 -10.02
CA HIS A 64 -13.35 23.76 -10.35
C HIS A 64 -14.09 22.72 -11.20
N GLY A 65 -15.40 22.86 -11.29
CA GLY A 65 -16.22 22.03 -12.15
C GLY A 65 -17.61 22.63 -12.34
N TYR A 66 -18.25 22.29 -13.45
CA TYR A 66 -19.61 22.73 -13.75
C TYR A 66 -20.36 21.69 -14.57
N ILE A 67 -21.69 21.81 -14.57
CA ILE A 67 -22.60 20.96 -15.34
C ILE A 67 -23.17 21.81 -16.48
N GLY A 68 -23.05 21.32 -17.71
CA GLY A 68 -23.56 21.98 -18.90
C GLY A 68 -24.03 20.98 -19.95
N GLY A 69 -25.28 21.13 -20.42
CA GLY A 69 -25.83 20.27 -21.47
C GLY A 69 -25.86 18.78 -21.13
N GLY A 70 -26.07 18.42 -19.86
CA GLY A 70 -26.08 17.03 -19.38
C GLY A 70 -24.68 16.40 -19.23
N THR A 71 -23.62 17.18 -19.43
CA THR A 71 -22.22 16.77 -19.22
C THR A 71 -21.64 17.52 -18.04
N MET A 72 -20.88 16.83 -17.22
CA MET A 72 -20.11 17.39 -16.12
C MET A 72 -18.64 17.52 -16.53
N TYR A 73 -18.07 18.70 -16.29
CA TYR A 73 -16.68 19.06 -16.58
C TYR A 73 -15.95 19.28 -15.27
N ILE A 74 -14.83 18.58 -15.05
CA ILE A 74 -14.09 18.59 -13.79
C ILE A 74 -12.62 18.87 -14.07
N TRP A 75 -12.06 19.87 -13.39
CA TRP A 75 -10.63 20.15 -13.40
C TRP A 75 -9.97 19.61 -12.14
N LEU A 76 -9.04 18.69 -12.33
CA LEU A 76 -8.28 18.04 -11.27
C LEU A 76 -6.81 18.39 -11.44
N LYS A 77 -6.18 18.87 -10.38
CA LYS A 77 -4.76 19.24 -10.37
C LYS A 77 -3.98 18.37 -9.41
N ASN A 78 -2.87 17.83 -9.88
CA ASN A 78 -1.89 17.18 -9.03
C ASN A 78 -0.98 18.24 -8.40
N THR A 79 -1.22 18.56 -7.14
CA THR A 79 -0.39 19.48 -6.33
C THR A 79 0.72 18.75 -5.57
N GLY A 80 0.71 17.41 -5.60
CA GLY A 80 1.66 16.57 -4.89
C GLY A 80 3.07 16.60 -5.45
N GLU A 81 3.94 15.79 -4.87
CA GLU A 81 5.35 15.70 -5.28
C GLU A 81 5.62 14.61 -6.33
N ILE A 82 4.63 13.77 -6.61
CA ILE A 82 4.74 12.57 -7.44
C ILE A 82 3.63 12.51 -8.49
N ASP A 83 3.87 11.78 -9.57
CA ASP A 83 2.87 11.53 -10.60
C ASP A 83 1.75 10.63 -10.04
N LEU A 84 0.53 10.86 -10.50
CA LEU A 84 -0.66 10.16 -10.03
C LEU A 84 -1.36 9.43 -11.18
N VAL A 85 -1.96 8.29 -10.87
CA VAL A 85 -2.85 7.57 -11.77
C VAL A 85 -4.25 7.62 -11.17
N ILE A 86 -5.18 8.20 -11.92
CA ILE A 86 -6.61 8.15 -11.62
C ILE A 86 -7.15 6.82 -12.12
N THR A 87 -7.81 6.10 -11.22
CA THR A 87 -8.33 4.76 -11.48
C THR A 87 -9.83 4.68 -11.51
N ALA A 88 -10.53 5.65 -10.92
CA ALA A 88 -11.97 5.77 -11.07
C ALA A 88 -12.42 7.20 -10.79
N ILE A 89 -13.42 7.64 -11.55
CA ILE A 89 -14.17 8.85 -11.25
C ILE A 89 -15.63 8.46 -11.26
N VAL A 90 -16.27 8.56 -10.10
CA VAL A 90 -17.65 8.14 -9.88
C VAL A 90 -18.48 9.36 -9.51
N ALA A 91 -19.48 9.65 -10.34
CA ALA A 91 -20.44 10.72 -10.10
C ALA A 91 -21.80 10.13 -9.76
N TYR A 92 -22.43 10.60 -8.70
CA TYR A 92 -23.72 10.08 -8.24
C TYR A 92 -24.52 11.15 -7.51
N ASP A 93 -25.84 10.94 -7.43
CA ASP A 93 -26.75 11.82 -6.70
C ASP A 93 -26.42 11.68 -5.19
N PRO A 94 -26.28 12.79 -4.43
CA PRO A 94 -26.01 12.73 -3.00
C PRO A 94 -27.02 11.89 -2.20
N ASP A 95 -28.26 11.75 -2.66
CA ASP A 95 -29.31 10.94 -2.02
C ASP A 95 -29.28 9.47 -2.46
N SER A 96 -28.39 9.10 -3.39
CA SER A 96 -28.24 7.75 -3.91
C SER A 96 -27.02 7.02 -3.34
N SER A 97 -27.03 5.69 -3.41
CA SER A 97 -25.84 4.90 -3.09
C SER A 97 -24.78 5.07 -4.18
N PRO A 98 -23.50 5.27 -3.81
CA PRO A 98 -22.43 5.41 -4.80
C PRO A 98 -22.32 4.13 -5.63
N PRO A 99 -22.23 4.23 -6.97
CA PRO A 99 -22.03 3.06 -7.80
C PRO A 99 -20.63 2.46 -7.55
N THR A 100 -20.51 1.15 -7.79
CA THR A 100 -19.24 0.45 -7.58
C THR A 100 -18.20 0.94 -8.61
N PRO A 101 -17.04 1.49 -8.17
CA PRO A 101 -16.00 1.94 -9.09
C PRO A 101 -15.34 0.76 -9.79
N SER A 102 -15.00 0.93 -11.08
CA SER A 102 -14.04 0.07 -11.77
C SER A 102 -12.65 0.70 -11.63
N PHE A 103 -11.67 -0.02 -11.09
CA PHE A 103 -10.35 0.54 -10.76
C PHE A 103 -9.33 0.49 -11.91
N SER A 104 -9.78 0.61 -13.16
CA SER A 104 -8.91 0.61 -14.34
C SER A 104 -8.23 1.97 -14.54
N LYS A 105 -7.10 2.02 -15.26
CA LYS A 105 -6.45 3.31 -15.56
C LYS A 105 -7.41 4.21 -16.37
N VAL A 106 -7.81 5.33 -15.77
CA VAL A 106 -8.63 6.36 -16.43
C VAL A 106 -7.73 7.43 -17.02
N ALA A 107 -6.81 7.97 -16.22
CA ALA A 107 -5.91 9.02 -16.62
C ALA A 107 -4.63 8.98 -15.78
N GLU A 108 -3.56 9.57 -16.31
CA GLU A 108 -2.33 9.84 -15.58
C GLU A 108 -2.15 11.35 -15.49
N VAL A 109 -1.84 11.86 -14.30
CA VAL A 109 -1.72 13.29 -14.01
C VAL A 109 -0.32 13.52 -13.48
N LYS A 110 0.53 14.15 -14.28
CA LYS A 110 1.91 14.43 -13.87
C LYS A 110 1.95 15.46 -12.77
N ARG A 111 3.07 15.51 -12.05
CA ARG A 111 3.30 16.50 -11.01
C ARG A 111 3.10 17.93 -11.52
N GLY A 112 2.20 18.67 -10.87
CA GLY A 112 1.88 20.07 -11.22
C GLY A 112 0.97 20.22 -12.44
N GLU A 113 0.50 19.12 -13.03
CA GLU A 113 -0.42 19.13 -14.17
C GLU A 113 -1.87 19.25 -13.71
N THR A 114 -2.68 19.94 -14.52
CA THR A 114 -4.14 19.97 -14.41
C THR A 114 -4.74 19.22 -15.59
N ILE A 115 -5.67 18.31 -15.32
CA ILE A 115 -6.46 17.63 -16.34
C ILE A 115 -7.91 18.06 -16.32
N LEU A 116 -8.56 17.98 -17.48
CA LEU A 116 -10.00 18.09 -17.63
C LEU A 116 -10.58 16.68 -17.82
N TYR A 117 -11.53 16.31 -16.97
CA TYR A 117 -12.32 15.09 -17.10
C TYR A 117 -13.79 15.40 -17.37
N ASN A 118 -14.36 14.68 -18.33
CA ASN A 118 -15.75 14.85 -18.74
C ASN A 118 -16.51 13.56 -18.48
N THR A 119 -17.68 13.65 -17.84
CA THR A 119 -18.56 12.51 -17.58
C THR A 119 -20.02 12.92 -17.66
N SER A 120 -20.94 11.96 -17.70
CA SER A 120 -22.38 12.23 -17.64
C SER A 120 -22.74 12.91 -16.32
N SER A 121 -23.60 13.93 -16.36
CA SER A 121 -24.14 14.51 -15.13
C SER A 121 -25.16 13.58 -14.49
N CYS A 122 -25.32 13.72 -13.17
CA CYS A 122 -26.29 12.99 -12.37
C CYS A 122 -27.51 13.87 -12.00
N GLY A 123 -27.77 14.92 -12.78
CA GLY A 123 -28.84 15.91 -12.55
C GLY A 123 -28.28 17.30 -12.25
N ASP A 124 -28.94 18.01 -11.32
CA ASP A 124 -28.61 19.38 -10.93
C ASP A 124 -27.54 19.46 -9.83
N LYS A 125 -27.36 18.37 -9.07
CA LYS A 125 -26.38 18.24 -8.00
C LYS A 125 -25.71 16.88 -8.08
N CYS A 126 -24.39 16.87 -8.02
CA CYS A 126 -23.60 15.65 -8.03
C CYS A 126 -22.58 15.62 -6.92
N LEU A 127 -22.47 14.47 -6.27
CA LEU A 127 -21.31 14.11 -5.48
C LEU A 127 -20.35 13.31 -6.37
N VAL A 128 -19.08 13.69 -6.33
CA VAL A 128 -18.06 13.07 -7.16
C VAL A 128 -16.97 12.51 -6.27
N ASP A 129 -16.67 11.23 -6.50
CA ASP A 129 -15.58 10.51 -5.88
C ASP A 129 -14.50 10.22 -6.91
N VAL A 130 -13.31 10.73 -6.66
CA VAL A 130 -12.12 10.49 -7.48
C VAL A 130 -11.18 9.56 -6.71
N TYR A 131 -10.89 8.42 -7.30
CA TYR A 131 -9.94 7.43 -6.79
C TYR A 131 -8.64 7.53 -7.56
N TYR A 132 -7.54 7.65 -6.84
CA TYR A 132 -6.21 7.82 -7.43
C TYR A 132 -5.11 7.14 -6.60
N VAL A 133 -3.99 6.84 -7.24
CA VAL A 133 -2.81 6.19 -6.64
C VAL A 133 -1.55 6.91 -7.10
N PRO A 134 -0.50 6.98 -6.25
CA PRO A 134 0.86 7.16 -6.72
C PRO A 134 1.20 6.31 -7.97
N ALA A 135 1.64 6.92 -9.06
CA ALA A 135 2.03 6.20 -10.27
C ALA A 135 3.03 5.04 -10.03
N PRO A 136 4.03 5.14 -9.13
CA PRO A 136 4.94 4.04 -8.86
C PRO A 136 4.30 2.86 -8.09
N LEU A 137 3.12 3.04 -7.51
CA LEU A 137 2.39 1.98 -6.81
C LEU A 137 1.27 1.35 -7.67
N PHE A 138 0.99 1.93 -8.83
CA PHE A 138 -0.05 1.46 -9.74
C PHE A 138 0.39 0.18 -10.46
N ASP A 139 -0.42 -0.87 -10.31
CA ASP A 139 -0.28 -2.12 -11.05
C ASP A 139 -1.38 -2.22 -12.11
N GLU A 140 -0.99 -2.23 -13.39
CA GLU A 140 -1.92 -2.33 -14.52
C GLU A 140 -2.42 -3.76 -14.74
N HIS A 141 -1.65 -4.76 -14.31
CA HIS A 141 -1.96 -6.18 -14.52
C HIS A 141 -2.90 -6.75 -13.47
N ASP A 142 -3.01 -6.10 -12.30
CA ASP A 142 -3.96 -6.44 -11.25
C ASP A 142 -4.59 -5.16 -10.65
N PRO A 143 -5.62 -4.59 -11.30
CA PRO A 143 -6.24 -3.33 -10.87
C PRO A 143 -6.88 -3.41 -9.48
N GLU A 144 -7.35 -4.59 -9.07
CA GLU A 144 -7.97 -4.81 -7.76
C GLU A 144 -6.95 -4.74 -6.63
N ARG A 145 -5.69 -5.09 -6.89
CA ARG A 145 -4.60 -4.98 -5.89
C ARG A 145 -4.29 -3.53 -5.51
N ASN A 146 -4.69 -2.58 -6.36
CA ASN A 146 -4.57 -1.15 -6.06
C ASN A 146 -5.63 -0.70 -5.03
N ARG A 147 -6.65 -1.52 -4.72
CA ARG A 147 -7.77 -1.17 -3.83
C ARG A 147 -7.33 -0.66 -2.46
N ASP A 148 -6.37 -1.35 -1.85
CA ASP A 148 -5.85 -1.01 -0.52
C ASP A 148 -4.94 0.22 -0.54
N ARG A 149 -4.62 0.75 -1.73
CA ARG A 149 -3.68 1.85 -1.92
C ARG A 149 -4.32 3.14 -2.44
N PHE A 150 -5.63 3.11 -2.75
CA PHE A 150 -6.32 4.28 -3.28
C PHE A 150 -6.47 5.37 -2.23
N LEU A 151 -6.19 6.58 -2.69
CA LEU A 151 -6.66 7.79 -2.06
C LEU A 151 -7.98 8.19 -2.72
N LYS A 152 -8.87 8.75 -1.91
CA LYS A 152 -10.21 9.17 -2.33
C LYS A 152 -10.35 10.66 -2.09
N LEU A 153 -10.72 11.39 -3.13
CA LEU A 153 -11.12 12.80 -3.06
C LEU A 153 -12.63 12.88 -3.36
N THR A 154 -13.39 13.49 -2.46
CA THR A 154 -14.83 13.68 -2.63
C THR A 154 -15.16 15.17 -2.67
N PHE A 155 -15.95 15.59 -3.66
CA PHE A 155 -16.44 16.97 -3.78
C PHE A 155 -17.82 17.00 -4.44
N GLY A 156 -18.58 18.06 -4.15
CA GLY A 156 -19.89 18.33 -4.76
C GLY A 156 -19.79 19.32 -5.92
N ILE A 157 -20.57 19.09 -6.98
CA ILE A 157 -20.77 20.02 -8.09
C ILE A 157 -22.27 20.30 -8.24
N GLY A 158 -22.64 21.58 -8.31
CA GLY A 158 -24.04 22.04 -8.30
C GLY A 158 -24.33 22.94 -7.09
N GLU A 159 -25.50 23.61 -7.06
CA GLU A 159 -25.86 24.55 -5.99
C GLU A 159 -26.11 23.79 -4.67
N VAL A 160 -25.08 23.69 -3.84
CA VAL A 160 -25.21 23.28 -2.43
C VAL A 160 -25.69 24.51 -1.65
N ARG A 161 -27.01 24.68 -1.56
CA ARG A 161 -27.63 25.61 -0.62
C ARG A 161 -27.60 25.04 0.78
#